data_AF-A0A2E7PFC6-F1
#
_entry.id   AF-A0A2E7PFC6-F1
#
_cell.length_a   1.000
_cell.length_b   1.000
_cell.length_c   1.000
_cell.angle_alpha   90.00
_cell.angle_beta   90.00
_cell.angle_gamma   90.00
#
_symmetry.space_group_name_H-M   'P 1'
#
loop_
_entity.id
_entity.type
_entity.pdbx_description
1 polymer ?
#
loop_
_entity_poly.entity_id
_entity_poly.type
_entity_poly.pdbx_seq_one_letter_code
_entity_poly.pdbx_strand_id
1 'polypeptide(L)'
;MNRSSPQLLRSVASRLKSKSLEVQKGRLAITLASYVAYILAFNFLDSILGTITGMIITLPVLTTAWMFGLRGGLIAGITSLPLNVSMVEVFTSQSATDWMFSGGIPGSVSELLVGTLVGRLRDVDRRLSEEVAKQREAEEVIAVTDEVSRIVTSTLDFDEVYDRFAGELKRLVDWDLMNVSILDDEKDTVTVQYFSGDETGHLREGFTTPIVGSRSQQIRDFGKTVILDESEFTKGMSWELDLLNAGFRSAILVPMFSGGKVFGNISLRSRRPEAFHDREKLILERLA
;
A
#
# COMPACT_ATOMS: atom_id res chain seq x y z
N MET A 1 -14.91 -17.00 12.94
CA MET A 1 -16.32 -16.52 12.90
C MET A 1 -16.32 -15.09 12.31
N ASN A 2 -16.47 -14.94 11.00
CA ASN A 2 -16.38 -13.64 10.29
C ASN A 2 -17.76 -13.26 9.73
N ARG A 3 -18.58 -12.56 10.53
CA ARG A 3 -19.93 -12.11 10.13
C ARG A 3 -20.03 -10.59 9.86
N SER A 4 -18.93 -9.85 9.91
CA SER A 4 -18.93 -8.38 9.85
C SER A 4 -18.79 -7.80 8.44
N SER A 5 -18.38 -8.61 7.46
CA SER A 5 -17.98 -8.16 6.12
C SER A 5 -19.13 -7.63 5.22
N PRO A 6 -20.35 -8.21 5.19
CA PRO A 6 -21.41 -7.76 4.27
C PRO A 6 -22.06 -6.43 4.64
N GLN A 7 -22.15 -6.11 5.95
CA GLN A 7 -22.80 -4.89 6.43
C GLN A 7 -21.91 -3.65 6.23
N LEU A 8 -20.60 -3.80 6.40
CA LEU A 8 -19.62 -2.75 6.11
C LEU A 8 -19.59 -2.39 4.62
N LEU A 9 -19.61 -3.40 3.73
CA LEU A 9 -19.65 -3.15 2.28
C LEU A 9 -20.94 -2.44 1.85
N ARG A 10 -22.09 -2.80 2.44
CA ARG A 10 -23.37 -2.12 2.15
C ARG A 10 -23.40 -0.67 2.65
N SER A 11 -22.82 -0.39 3.82
CA SER A 11 -22.80 0.97 4.38
C SER A 11 -21.83 1.90 3.64
N VAL A 12 -20.71 1.37 3.14
CA VAL A 12 -19.78 2.11 2.29
C VAL A 12 -20.42 2.38 0.92
N ALA A 13 -21.04 1.37 0.31
CA ALA A 13 -21.72 1.53 -0.98
C ALA A 13 -22.87 2.55 -0.91
N SER A 14 -23.65 2.57 0.19
CA SER A 14 -24.72 3.54 0.37
C SER A 14 -24.19 4.97 0.56
N ARG A 15 -23.08 5.16 1.28
CA ARG A 15 -22.41 6.45 1.46
C ARG A 15 -21.78 6.98 0.16
N LEU A 16 -21.19 6.11 -0.65
CA LEU A 16 -20.65 6.50 -1.96
C LEU A 16 -21.76 6.93 -2.91
N LYS A 17 -22.88 6.19 -2.92
CA LYS A 17 -24.05 6.53 -3.73
C LYS A 17 -24.74 7.82 -3.27
N SER A 18 -24.80 8.09 -1.97
CA SER A 18 -25.38 9.36 -1.47
C SER A 18 -24.51 10.55 -1.84
N LYS A 19 -23.18 10.44 -1.72
CA LYS A 19 -22.25 11.51 -2.07
C LYS A 19 -22.25 11.82 -3.56
N SER A 20 -22.36 10.81 -4.43
CA SER A 20 -22.48 11.05 -5.88
C SER A 20 -23.81 11.72 -6.25
N LEU A 21 -24.90 11.36 -5.57
CA LEU A 21 -26.22 11.96 -5.77
C LEU A 21 -26.24 13.44 -5.36
N GLU A 22 -25.63 13.78 -4.22
CA GLU A 22 -25.48 15.17 -3.75
C GLU A 22 -24.72 16.04 -4.76
N VAL A 23 -23.59 15.54 -5.28
CA VAL A 23 -22.80 16.25 -6.30
C VAL A 23 -23.60 16.46 -7.59
N GLN A 24 -24.38 15.47 -8.02
CA GLN A 24 -25.25 15.60 -9.19
C GLN A 24 -26.36 16.62 -8.97
N LYS A 25 -27.00 16.62 -7.80
CA LYS A 25 -28.03 17.62 -7.43
C LYS A 25 -27.45 19.04 -7.43
N GLY A 26 -26.25 19.24 -6.88
CA GLY A 26 -25.58 20.53 -6.88
C GLY A 26 -25.31 21.07 -8.29
N ARG A 27 -24.80 20.20 -9.19
CA ARG A 27 -24.60 20.56 -10.61
C ARG A 27 -25.90 20.96 -11.30
N LEU A 28 -26.96 20.18 -11.08
CA LEU A 28 -28.28 20.48 -11.63
C LEU A 28 -28.82 21.82 -11.10
N ALA A 29 -28.70 22.08 -9.81
CA ALA A 29 -29.18 23.32 -9.18
C ALA A 29 -28.48 24.56 -9.76
N ILE A 30 -27.15 24.52 -9.92
CA ILE A 30 -26.39 25.64 -10.51
C ILE A 30 -26.76 25.85 -11.98
N THR A 31 -26.93 24.75 -12.72
CA THR A 31 -27.35 24.82 -14.12
C THR A 31 -28.72 25.48 -14.24
N LEU A 32 -29.71 25.02 -13.48
CA LEU A 32 -31.06 25.60 -13.45
C LEU A 32 -31.02 27.08 -13.01
N ALA A 33 -30.24 27.41 -11.98
CA ALA A 33 -30.09 28.78 -11.52
C ALA A 33 -29.53 29.69 -12.61
N SER A 34 -28.57 29.23 -13.42
CA SER A 34 -28.02 30.02 -14.53
C SER A 34 -29.06 30.32 -15.62
N TYR A 35 -29.92 29.36 -15.96
CA TYR A 35 -31.02 29.57 -16.91
C TYR A 35 -32.12 30.48 -16.33
N VAL A 36 -32.49 30.30 -15.07
CA VAL A 36 -33.47 31.17 -14.40
C VAL A 36 -32.96 32.61 -14.34
N ALA A 37 -31.68 32.81 -13.99
CA ALA A 37 -31.08 34.14 -13.98
C ALA A 37 -31.09 34.79 -15.37
N TYR A 38 -30.79 34.02 -16.42
CA TYR A 38 -30.89 34.50 -17.80
C TYR A 38 -32.32 34.94 -18.16
N ILE A 39 -33.33 34.09 -17.89
CA ILE A 39 -34.74 34.38 -18.19
C ILE A 39 -35.21 35.64 -17.45
N LEU A 40 -34.90 35.77 -16.16
CA LEU A 40 -35.30 36.93 -15.36
C LEU A 40 -34.62 38.23 -15.81
N ALA A 41 -33.37 38.14 -16.27
CA ALA A 41 -32.62 39.29 -16.77
C ALA A 41 -32.96 39.64 -18.22
N PHE A 42 -33.64 38.77 -18.97
CA PHE A 42 -33.79 38.87 -20.42
C PHE A 42 -34.35 40.22 -20.89
N ASN A 43 -35.48 40.67 -20.33
CA ASN A 43 -36.12 41.94 -20.71
C ASN A 43 -35.20 43.15 -20.44
N PHE A 44 -34.50 43.15 -19.30
CA PHE A 44 -33.53 44.19 -18.97
C PHE A 44 -32.34 44.18 -19.93
N LEU A 45 -31.81 42.99 -20.25
CA LEU A 45 -30.71 42.84 -21.18
C LEU A 45 -31.10 43.26 -22.60
N ASP A 46 -32.31 42.94 -23.06
CA ASP A 46 -32.84 43.34 -24.37
C ASP A 46 -32.95 44.85 -24.53
N SER A 47 -33.41 45.54 -23.49
CA SER A 47 -33.47 47.01 -23.46
C SER A 47 -32.09 47.68 -23.69
N ILE A 48 -31.00 47.01 -23.30
CA ILE A 48 -29.63 47.53 -23.39
C ILE A 48 -28.92 47.03 -24.66
N LEU A 49 -29.06 45.75 -24.98
CA LEU A 49 -28.23 45.03 -25.96
C LEU A 49 -29.00 44.66 -27.23
N GLY A 50 -30.33 44.81 -27.23
CA GLY A 50 -31.20 44.47 -28.36
C GLY A 50 -30.98 43.05 -28.87
N THR A 51 -30.81 42.92 -30.19
CA THR A 51 -30.67 41.61 -30.87
C THR A 51 -29.53 40.73 -30.37
N ILE A 52 -28.51 41.31 -29.71
CA ILE A 52 -27.34 40.59 -29.17
C ILE A 52 -27.67 39.87 -27.85
N THR A 53 -28.78 40.22 -27.18
CA THR A 53 -29.21 39.62 -25.90
C THR A 53 -29.29 38.10 -25.95
N GLY A 54 -29.71 37.54 -27.09
CA GLY A 54 -29.76 36.10 -27.31
C GLY A 54 -28.41 35.40 -27.11
N MET A 55 -27.29 36.08 -27.37
CA MET A 55 -25.94 35.52 -27.18
C MET A 55 -25.58 35.31 -25.70
N ILE A 56 -26.26 35.97 -24.75
CA ILE A 56 -25.98 35.81 -23.31
C ILE A 56 -26.36 34.41 -22.82
N ILE A 57 -27.23 33.69 -23.53
CA ILE A 57 -27.52 32.28 -23.26
C ILE A 57 -26.27 31.39 -23.32
N THR A 58 -25.19 31.86 -23.96
CA THR A 58 -23.89 31.19 -23.97
C THR A 58 -23.40 30.89 -22.55
N LEU A 59 -23.67 31.74 -21.56
CA LEU A 59 -23.27 31.49 -20.17
C LEU A 59 -23.95 30.23 -19.58
N PRO A 60 -25.29 30.10 -19.58
CA PRO A 60 -25.97 28.84 -19.24
C PRO A 60 -25.55 27.62 -20.09
N VAL A 61 -25.27 27.81 -21.38
CA VAL A 61 -24.80 26.72 -22.25
C VAL A 61 -23.42 26.23 -21.83
N LEU A 62 -22.49 27.14 -21.53
CA LEU A 62 -21.15 26.84 -21.05
C LEU A 62 -21.18 26.17 -19.67
N THR A 63 -22.01 26.63 -18.74
CA THR A 63 -22.15 26.01 -17.42
C THR A 63 -22.64 24.57 -17.56
N THR A 64 -23.64 24.34 -18.41
CA THR A 64 -24.18 22.99 -18.68
C THR A 64 -23.14 22.09 -19.33
N ALA A 65 -22.41 22.59 -20.34
CA ALA A 65 -21.33 21.88 -21.00
C ALA A 65 -20.20 21.51 -20.01
N TRP A 66 -19.84 22.42 -19.11
CA TRP A 66 -18.83 22.19 -18.09
C TRP A 66 -19.26 21.18 -17.00
N MET A 67 -20.55 21.15 -16.67
CA MET A 67 -21.06 20.26 -15.61
C MET A 67 -21.36 18.84 -16.08
N PHE A 68 -21.76 18.70 -17.35
CA PHE A 68 -22.27 17.45 -17.92
C PHE A 68 -21.54 16.97 -19.18
N GLY A 69 -20.44 17.63 -19.54
CA GLY A 69 -19.58 17.23 -20.66
C GLY A 69 -20.25 17.42 -22.02
N LEU A 70 -19.82 16.64 -23.01
CA LEU A 70 -20.25 16.77 -24.40
C LEU A 70 -21.77 16.69 -24.57
N ARG A 71 -22.42 15.75 -23.86
CA ARG A 71 -23.88 15.57 -23.94
C ARG A 71 -24.62 16.77 -23.39
N GLY A 72 -24.15 17.35 -22.29
CA GLY A 72 -24.72 18.57 -21.71
C GLY A 72 -24.60 19.75 -22.67
N GLY A 73 -23.43 19.94 -23.27
CA GLY A 73 -23.18 21.01 -24.24
C GLY A 73 -24.04 20.90 -25.50
N LEU A 74 -24.22 19.68 -26.04
CA LEU A 74 -25.08 19.43 -27.19
C LEU A 74 -26.55 19.72 -26.88
N ILE A 75 -27.07 19.21 -25.75
CA ILE A 75 -28.45 19.43 -25.34
C ILE A 75 -28.70 20.92 -25.12
N ALA A 76 -27.85 21.58 -24.34
CA ALA A 76 -27.94 23.01 -24.05
C ALA A 76 -27.90 23.85 -25.34
N GLY A 77 -26.97 23.53 -26.24
CA GLY A 77 -26.82 24.19 -27.53
C GLY A 77 -28.04 24.03 -28.44
N ILE A 78 -28.67 22.84 -28.49
CA ILE A 78 -29.90 22.64 -29.28
C ILE A 78 -31.09 23.35 -28.65
N THR A 79 -31.21 23.32 -27.32
CA THR A 79 -32.33 23.96 -26.60
C THR A 79 -32.24 25.49 -26.57
N SER A 80 -31.08 26.06 -26.90
CA SER A 80 -30.84 27.50 -26.86
C SER A 80 -31.75 28.29 -27.81
N LEU A 81 -31.92 27.80 -29.04
CA LEU A 81 -32.73 28.44 -30.07
C LEU A 81 -34.22 28.51 -29.70
N PRO A 82 -34.92 27.40 -29.37
CA PRO A 82 -36.32 27.48 -28.99
C PRO A 82 -36.51 28.30 -27.72
N LEU A 83 -35.57 28.24 -26.76
CA LEU A 83 -35.64 29.08 -25.56
C LEU A 83 -35.57 30.57 -25.91
N ASN A 84 -34.59 30.98 -26.72
CA ASN A 84 -34.45 32.38 -27.14
C ASN A 84 -35.63 32.87 -27.97
N VAL A 85 -36.15 32.05 -28.89
CA VAL A 85 -37.36 32.38 -29.66
C VAL A 85 -38.54 32.63 -28.74
N SER A 86 -38.77 31.75 -27.76
CA SER A 86 -39.83 31.95 -26.75
C SER A 86 -39.59 33.21 -25.90
N MET A 87 -38.35 33.55 -25.57
CA MET A 87 -38.05 34.77 -24.82
C MET A 87 -38.36 36.03 -25.63
N VAL A 88 -37.98 36.06 -26.91
CA VAL A 88 -38.28 37.18 -27.81
C VAL A 88 -39.79 37.35 -27.97
N GLU A 89 -40.53 36.26 -28.21
CA GLU A 89 -41.98 36.30 -28.41
C GLU A 89 -42.75 36.75 -27.15
N VAL A 90 -42.30 36.35 -25.96
CA VAL A 90 -42.99 36.65 -24.70
C VAL A 90 -42.63 38.04 -24.15
N PHE A 91 -41.37 38.46 -24.26
CA PHE A 91 -40.86 39.65 -23.57
C PHE A 91 -40.65 40.86 -24.48
N THR A 92 -40.69 40.68 -25.80
CA THR A 92 -40.47 41.78 -26.75
C THR A 92 -41.66 41.91 -27.71
N SER A 93 -41.80 43.07 -28.34
CA SER A 93 -42.77 43.27 -29.43
C SER A 93 -42.18 42.96 -30.81
N GLN A 94 -41.00 42.33 -30.87
CA GLN A 94 -40.33 41.99 -32.13
C GLN A 94 -40.92 40.72 -32.73
N SER A 95 -40.93 40.65 -34.06
CA SER A 95 -41.27 39.42 -34.78
C SER A 95 -40.20 38.36 -34.53
N ALA A 96 -40.61 37.21 -33.97
CA ALA A 96 -39.71 36.08 -33.72
C ALA A 96 -39.02 35.59 -35.00
N THR A 97 -39.71 35.62 -36.14
CA THR A 97 -39.12 35.22 -37.43
C THR A 97 -38.04 36.19 -37.88
N ASP A 98 -38.25 37.48 -37.70
CA ASP A 98 -37.28 38.52 -38.10
C ASP A 98 -36.04 38.45 -37.21
N TRP A 99 -36.23 38.18 -35.91
CA TRP A 99 -35.13 37.94 -34.98
C TRP A 99 -34.31 36.69 -35.36
N MET A 100 -34.98 35.58 -35.72
CA MET A 100 -34.32 34.34 -36.13
C MET A 100 -33.40 34.55 -37.32
N PHE A 101 -33.83 35.30 -38.34
CA PHE A 101 -33.03 35.55 -39.55
C PHE A 101 -32.05 36.72 -39.43
N SER A 102 -32.26 37.66 -38.49
CA SER A 102 -31.35 38.79 -38.26
C SER A 102 -30.13 38.46 -37.39
N GLY A 103 -30.07 37.26 -36.80
CA GLY A 103 -28.91 36.81 -36.04
C GLY A 103 -29.16 35.63 -35.09
N GLY A 104 -30.43 35.32 -34.78
CA GLY A 104 -30.78 34.22 -33.87
C GLY A 104 -30.27 32.86 -34.33
N ILE A 105 -30.52 32.46 -35.59
CA ILE A 105 -30.08 31.17 -36.12
C ILE A 105 -28.53 31.07 -36.17
N PRO A 106 -27.78 32.01 -36.77
CA PRO A 106 -26.33 31.98 -36.73
C PRO A 106 -25.75 31.97 -35.30
N GLY A 107 -26.39 32.69 -34.36
CA GLY A 107 -26.03 32.72 -32.94
C GLY A 107 -26.19 31.35 -32.28
N SER A 108 -27.35 30.70 -32.44
CA SER A 108 -27.59 29.38 -31.86
C SER A 108 -26.75 28.27 -32.48
N VAL A 109 -26.39 28.36 -33.77
CA VAL A 109 -25.38 27.47 -34.37
C VAL A 109 -24.03 27.67 -33.68
N SER A 110 -23.64 28.91 -33.40
CA SER A 110 -22.41 29.22 -32.66
C SER A 110 -22.45 28.68 -31.23
N GLU A 111 -23.58 28.79 -30.53
CA GLU A 111 -23.81 28.24 -29.19
C GLU A 111 -23.70 26.72 -29.15
N LEU A 112 -24.25 26.03 -30.17
CA LEU A 112 -24.11 24.59 -30.31
C LEU A 112 -22.64 24.17 -30.48
N LEU A 113 -21.88 24.89 -31.31
CA LEU A 113 -20.45 24.62 -31.51
C LEU A 113 -19.64 24.85 -30.24
N VAL A 114 -19.87 25.98 -29.56
CA VAL A 114 -19.19 26.32 -28.30
C VAL A 114 -19.53 25.32 -27.19
N GLY A 115 -20.81 25.00 -27.00
CA GLY A 115 -21.26 24.01 -26.03
C GLY A 115 -20.64 22.63 -26.28
N THR A 116 -20.61 22.21 -27.54
CA THR A 116 -19.98 20.94 -27.97
C THR A 116 -18.48 20.94 -27.68
N LEU A 117 -17.78 22.02 -28.04
CA LEU A 117 -16.33 22.15 -27.85
C LEU A 117 -15.96 22.10 -26.36
N VAL A 118 -16.63 22.91 -25.54
CA VAL A 118 -16.38 22.96 -24.09
C VAL A 118 -16.75 21.65 -23.41
N GLY A 119 -17.87 21.05 -23.81
CA GLY A 119 -18.26 19.73 -23.32
C GLY A 119 -17.23 18.65 -23.64
N ARG A 120 -16.66 18.69 -24.86
CA ARG A 120 -15.59 17.76 -25.28
C ARG A 120 -14.29 17.99 -24.51
N LEU A 121 -13.89 19.25 -24.31
CA LEU A 121 -12.73 19.60 -23.49
C LEU A 121 -12.87 19.07 -22.07
N ARG A 122 -14.06 19.22 -21.47
CA ARG A 122 -14.34 18.71 -20.13
C ARG A 122 -14.26 17.20 -20.03
N ASP A 123 -14.74 16.49 -21.05
CA ASP A 123 -14.63 15.02 -21.11
C ASP A 123 -13.16 14.56 -21.27
N VAL A 124 -12.34 15.28 -22.02
CA VAL A 124 -10.90 15.00 -22.15
C VAL A 124 -10.17 15.24 -20.83
N ASP A 125 -10.39 16.38 -20.19
CA ASP A 125 -9.81 16.74 -18.89
C ASP A 125 -10.10 15.67 -17.81
N ARG A 126 -11.35 15.20 -17.77
CA ARG A 126 -11.76 14.12 -16.86
C ARG A 126 -11.00 12.82 -17.14
N ARG A 127 -10.87 12.42 -18.41
CA ARG A 127 -10.13 11.20 -18.79
C ARG A 127 -8.67 11.29 -18.40
N LEU A 128 -8.03 12.45 -18.64
CA LEU A 128 -6.64 12.66 -18.29
C LEU A 128 -6.43 12.57 -16.77
N SER A 129 -7.32 13.18 -15.99
CA SER A 129 -7.27 13.11 -14.52
C SER A 129 -7.44 11.69 -14.01
N GLU A 130 -8.34 10.90 -14.62
CA GLU A 130 -8.54 9.48 -14.29
C GLU A 130 -7.28 8.64 -14.62
N GLU A 131 -6.63 8.91 -15.75
CA GLU A 131 -5.40 8.21 -16.15
C GLU A 131 -4.21 8.54 -15.23
N VAL A 132 -4.03 9.82 -14.88
CA VAL A 132 -2.99 10.26 -13.93
C VAL A 132 -3.21 9.63 -12.55
N ALA A 133 -4.46 9.52 -12.08
CA ALA A 133 -4.76 8.86 -10.82
C ALA A 133 -4.37 7.38 -10.83
N LYS A 134 -4.69 6.66 -11.92
CA LYS A 134 -4.28 5.25 -12.09
C LYS A 134 -2.76 5.09 -12.14
N GLN A 135 -2.07 6.00 -12.83
CA GLN A 135 -0.61 5.95 -12.94
C GLN A 135 0.04 6.15 -11.56
N ARG A 136 -0.45 7.09 -10.74
CA ARG A 136 0.03 7.26 -9.36
C ARG A 136 -0.22 6.04 -8.49
N GLU A 137 -1.38 5.40 -8.61
CA GLU A 137 -1.67 4.15 -7.90
C GLU A 137 -0.68 3.04 -8.30
N ALA A 138 -0.36 2.93 -9.59
CA ALA A 138 0.65 1.98 -10.06
C ALA A 138 2.07 2.31 -9.54
N GLU A 139 2.46 3.58 -9.50
CA GLU A 139 3.73 4.03 -8.94
C GLU A 139 3.83 3.73 -7.43
N GLU A 140 2.76 3.95 -6.67
CA GLU A 140 2.69 3.58 -5.25
C GLU A 140 2.82 2.07 -5.04
N VAL A 141 2.14 1.26 -5.86
CA VAL A 141 2.27 -0.21 -5.82
C VAL A 141 3.71 -0.65 -6.12
N ILE A 142 4.37 -0.05 -7.12
CA ILE A 142 5.77 -0.33 -7.43
C ILE A 142 6.67 0.03 -6.25
N ALA A 143 6.51 1.22 -5.66
CA ALA A 143 7.33 1.65 -4.53
C ALA A 143 7.18 0.74 -3.30
N VAL A 144 5.97 0.29 -3.00
CA VAL A 144 5.72 -0.68 -1.92
C VAL A 144 6.33 -2.05 -2.27
N THR A 145 6.25 -2.47 -3.53
CA THR A 145 6.85 -3.73 -3.98
C THR A 145 8.36 -3.70 -3.85
N ASP A 146 9.02 -2.61 -4.23
CA ASP A 146 10.46 -2.43 -4.09
C ASP A 146 10.92 -2.46 -2.62
N GLU A 147 10.14 -1.83 -1.72
CA GLU A 147 10.39 -1.86 -0.28
C GLU A 147 10.32 -3.29 0.28
N VAL A 148 9.27 -4.04 -0.08
CA VAL A 148 9.12 -5.44 0.31
C VAL A 148 10.25 -6.29 -0.26
N SER A 149 10.60 -6.11 -1.54
CA SER A 149 11.73 -6.79 -2.16
C SER A 149 13.05 -6.50 -1.42
N ARG A 150 13.28 -5.24 -1.00
CA ARG A 150 14.47 -4.88 -0.22
C ARG A 150 14.51 -5.57 1.14
N ILE A 151 13.39 -5.64 1.85
CA ILE A 151 13.30 -6.36 3.13
C ILE A 151 13.62 -7.85 2.93
N VAL A 152 13.05 -8.46 1.90
CA VAL A 152 13.32 -9.87 1.56
C VAL A 152 14.79 -10.08 1.20
N THR A 153 15.40 -9.20 0.39
CA THR A 153 16.83 -9.31 0.07
C THR A 153 17.74 -9.04 1.27
N SER A 154 17.37 -8.13 2.19
CA SER A 154 18.13 -7.94 3.43
C SER A 154 18.02 -9.13 4.39
N THR A 155 16.96 -9.94 4.25
CA THR A 155 16.83 -11.22 4.93
C THR A 155 17.69 -12.29 4.25
N LEU A 156 17.90 -12.21 2.93
CA LEU A 156 18.86 -13.05 2.19
C LEU A 156 20.33 -12.67 2.47
N ASP A 157 20.61 -11.41 2.85
CA ASP A 157 21.93 -10.99 3.36
C ASP A 157 22.26 -11.61 4.72
N PHE A 158 21.28 -12.18 5.43
CA PHE A 158 21.47 -12.80 6.75
C PHE A 158 22.50 -13.94 6.65
N ASP A 159 22.37 -14.82 5.66
CA ASP A 159 23.31 -15.94 5.45
C ASP A 159 24.73 -15.44 5.17
N GLU A 160 24.89 -14.40 4.33
CA GLU A 160 26.21 -13.84 4.04
C GLU A 160 26.85 -13.18 5.27
N VAL A 161 26.05 -12.50 6.09
CA VAL A 161 26.53 -11.89 7.35
C VAL A 161 26.99 -12.96 8.33
N TYR A 162 26.21 -14.05 8.50
CA TYR A 162 26.59 -15.13 9.40
C TYR A 162 27.76 -15.96 8.87
N ASP A 163 27.89 -16.15 7.55
CA ASP A 163 29.06 -16.80 6.94
C ASP A 163 30.35 -16.01 7.21
N ARG A 164 30.31 -14.69 7.06
CA ARG A 164 31.45 -13.82 7.41
C ARG A 164 31.74 -13.87 8.91
N PHE A 165 30.71 -13.82 9.74
CA PHE A 165 30.86 -13.93 11.20
C PHE A 165 31.47 -15.27 11.61
N ALA A 166 30.97 -16.39 11.06
CA ALA A 166 31.51 -17.72 11.29
C ALA A 166 32.99 -17.79 10.87
N GLY A 167 33.32 -17.26 9.68
CA GLY A 167 34.69 -17.19 9.19
C GLY A 167 35.65 -16.44 10.12
N GLU A 168 35.24 -15.27 10.63
CA GLU A 168 36.06 -14.52 11.60
C GLU A 168 36.10 -15.20 12.98
N LEU A 169 35.00 -15.79 13.44
CA LEU A 169 34.96 -16.52 14.71
C LEU A 169 35.87 -17.76 14.69
N LYS A 170 35.94 -18.47 13.56
CA LYS A 170 36.83 -19.63 13.34
C LYS A 170 38.32 -19.27 13.48
N ARG A 171 38.69 -17.99 13.29
CA ARG A 171 40.06 -17.49 13.54
C ARG A 171 40.37 -17.29 15.03
N LEU A 172 39.35 -17.12 15.85
CA LEU A 172 39.48 -16.80 17.29
C LEU A 172 39.29 -18.03 18.18
N VAL A 173 38.37 -18.92 17.78
CA VAL A 173 37.96 -20.14 18.48
C VAL A 173 37.93 -21.28 17.46
N ASP A 174 38.54 -22.42 17.81
CA ASP A 174 38.47 -23.61 16.96
C ASP A 174 37.22 -24.43 17.29
N TRP A 175 36.35 -24.59 16.30
CA TRP A 175 35.07 -25.30 16.40
C TRP A 175 34.77 -26.10 15.13
N ASP A 176 34.13 -27.25 15.24
CA ASP A 176 33.79 -28.11 14.10
C ASP A 176 32.37 -27.88 13.59
N LEU A 177 31.50 -27.34 14.45
CA LEU A 177 30.15 -26.94 14.08
C LEU A 177 29.70 -25.68 14.82
N MET A 178 29.09 -24.75 14.08
CA MET A 178 28.44 -23.57 14.61
C MET A 178 26.98 -23.54 14.19
N ASN A 179 26.10 -23.12 15.09
CA ASN A 179 24.74 -22.77 14.74
C ASN A 179 24.23 -21.56 15.53
N VAL A 180 23.26 -20.86 14.97
CA VAL A 180 22.53 -19.77 15.64
C VAL A 180 21.08 -20.18 15.77
N SER A 181 20.58 -20.11 16.99
CA SER A 181 19.21 -20.52 17.33
C SER A 181 18.42 -19.33 17.85
N ILE A 182 17.20 -19.15 17.35
CA ILE A 182 16.28 -18.10 17.78
C ILE A 182 15.12 -18.71 18.57
N LEU A 183 14.79 -18.06 19.69
CA LEU A 183 13.66 -18.41 20.55
C LEU A 183 12.39 -17.72 20.04
N ASP A 184 11.31 -18.48 19.92
CA ASP A 184 9.97 -17.97 19.67
C ASP A 184 9.13 -18.23 20.93
N ASP A 185 9.02 -17.20 21.79
CA ASP A 185 8.26 -17.28 23.05
C ASP A 185 6.75 -17.43 22.83
N GLU A 186 6.21 -17.01 21.67
CA GLU A 186 4.78 -17.19 21.37
C GLU A 186 4.45 -18.64 21.02
N LYS A 187 5.38 -19.32 20.33
CA LYS A 187 5.22 -20.71 19.91
C LYS A 187 5.86 -21.72 20.87
N ASP A 188 6.58 -21.26 21.89
CA ASP A 188 7.40 -22.07 22.80
C ASP A 188 8.40 -22.98 22.03
N THR A 189 8.99 -22.45 20.96
CA THR A 189 9.95 -23.19 20.12
C THR A 189 11.30 -22.50 20.01
N VAL A 190 12.33 -23.29 19.73
CA VAL A 190 13.63 -22.80 19.30
C VAL A 190 13.92 -23.33 17.90
N THR A 191 14.36 -22.45 17.01
CA THR A 191 14.63 -22.76 15.61
C THR A 191 16.07 -22.40 15.26
N VAL A 192 16.77 -23.32 14.59
CA VAL A 192 18.09 -23.06 14.00
C VAL A 192 17.91 -22.19 12.77
N GLN A 193 18.38 -20.94 12.84
CA GLN A 193 18.30 -19.96 11.74
C GLN A 193 19.56 -19.89 10.88
N TYR A 194 20.70 -20.33 11.42
CA TYR A 194 21.95 -20.39 10.68
C TYR A 194 22.80 -21.57 11.13
N PHE A 195 23.60 -22.12 10.22
CA PHE A 195 24.40 -23.31 10.42
C PHE A 195 25.72 -23.24 9.63
N SER A 196 26.84 -23.62 10.23
CA SER A 196 28.16 -23.68 9.57
C SER A 196 28.96 -24.89 10.05
N GLY A 197 29.48 -25.69 9.11
CA GLY A 197 30.17 -26.96 9.34
C GLY A 197 29.45 -28.13 8.67
N ASP A 198 29.89 -29.36 8.93
CA ASP A 198 29.24 -30.55 8.35
C ASP A 198 27.83 -30.71 8.94
N GLU A 199 26.81 -30.83 8.09
CA GLU A 199 25.47 -31.21 8.55
C GLU A 199 25.51 -32.61 9.18
N THR A 200 25.07 -32.71 10.44
CA THR A 200 25.10 -33.98 11.17
C THR A 200 23.73 -34.30 11.77
N GLY A 201 23.11 -35.37 11.27
CA GLY A 201 21.85 -35.89 11.81
C GLY A 201 20.69 -34.91 11.62
N HIS A 202 19.99 -34.60 12.71
CA HIS A 202 18.79 -33.75 12.70
C HIS A 202 19.09 -32.24 12.79
N LEU A 203 20.30 -31.85 13.17
CA LEU A 203 20.66 -30.44 13.34
C LEU A 203 21.04 -29.85 11.98
N ARG A 204 20.13 -29.04 11.44
CA ARG A 204 20.25 -28.35 10.16
C ARG A 204 19.49 -27.03 10.21
N GLU A 205 19.67 -26.18 9.21
CA GLU A 205 18.89 -24.97 9.08
C GLU A 205 17.38 -25.28 9.03
N GLY A 206 16.60 -24.48 9.75
CA GLY A 206 15.16 -24.68 9.93
C GLY A 206 14.77 -25.81 10.88
N PHE A 207 15.72 -26.48 11.55
CA PHE A 207 15.38 -27.45 12.60
C PHE A 207 14.73 -26.73 13.79
N THR A 208 13.51 -27.15 14.14
CA THR A 208 12.72 -26.59 15.24
C THR A 208 12.45 -27.64 16.31
N THR A 209 12.64 -27.28 17.58
CA THR A 209 12.34 -28.14 18.73
C THR A 209 11.62 -27.34 19.82
N PRO A 210 10.79 -27.97 20.69
CA PRO A 210 10.22 -27.27 21.83
C PRO A 210 11.31 -26.66 22.72
N ILE A 211 11.05 -25.48 23.28
CA ILE A 211 11.96 -24.87 24.26
C ILE A 211 12.06 -25.77 25.49
N VAL A 212 10.92 -26.28 25.98
CA VAL A 212 10.84 -27.09 27.21
C VAL A 212 11.75 -28.33 27.12
N GLY A 213 12.65 -28.46 28.09
CA GLY A 213 13.61 -29.56 28.19
C GLY A 213 14.90 -29.36 27.37
N SER A 214 14.98 -28.31 26.54
CA SER A 214 16.18 -28.01 25.76
C SER A 214 17.23 -27.22 26.58
N ARG A 215 18.48 -27.24 26.13
CA ARG A 215 19.53 -26.33 26.66
C ARG A 215 19.14 -24.86 26.49
N SER A 216 18.40 -24.53 25.42
CA SER A 216 17.92 -23.19 25.14
C SER A 216 16.94 -22.68 26.21
N GLN A 217 16.19 -23.56 26.89
CA GLN A 217 15.39 -23.17 28.05
C GLN A 217 16.28 -22.67 29.19
N GLN A 218 17.34 -23.41 29.53
CA GLN A 218 18.26 -23.01 30.60
C GLN A 218 18.91 -21.66 30.28
N ILE A 219 19.33 -21.47 29.03
CA ILE A 219 19.92 -20.22 28.57
C ILE A 219 18.90 -19.07 28.66
N ARG A 220 17.64 -19.29 28.27
CA ARG A 220 16.56 -18.30 28.39
C ARG A 220 16.29 -17.93 29.84
N ASP A 221 16.16 -18.93 30.71
CA ASP A 221 15.70 -18.74 32.09
C ASP A 221 16.81 -18.14 32.99
N PHE A 222 18.08 -18.43 32.72
CA PHE A 222 19.21 -17.97 33.53
C PHE A 222 20.10 -16.92 32.86
N GLY A 223 20.05 -16.77 31.54
CA GLY A 223 20.91 -15.84 30.80
C GLY A 223 22.41 -16.16 30.92
N LYS A 224 22.78 -17.43 31.10
CA LYS A 224 24.17 -17.86 31.30
C LYS A 224 24.65 -18.77 30.18
N THR A 225 25.91 -18.60 29.82
CA THR A 225 26.63 -19.52 28.94
C THR A 225 26.67 -20.92 29.53
N VAL A 226 26.38 -21.91 28.70
CA VAL A 226 26.41 -23.34 29.05
C VAL A 226 27.56 -23.99 28.31
N ILE A 227 28.45 -24.68 29.03
CA ILE A 227 29.52 -25.51 28.46
C ILE A 227 29.16 -26.97 28.72
N LEU A 228 29.28 -27.80 27.69
CA LEU A 228 28.94 -29.21 27.71
C LEU A 228 30.17 -30.06 27.40
N ASP A 229 30.39 -31.07 28.24
CA ASP A 229 31.34 -32.15 27.98
C ASP A 229 30.63 -33.37 27.41
N GLU A 230 31.41 -34.39 27.00
CA GLU A 230 30.90 -35.58 26.31
C GLU A 230 29.75 -36.26 27.07
N SER A 231 29.88 -36.40 28.39
CA SER A 231 28.86 -37.05 29.23
C SER A 231 27.53 -36.30 29.26
N GLU A 232 27.54 -34.99 28.98
CA GLU A 232 26.35 -34.15 29.02
C GLU A 232 25.43 -34.41 27.82
N PHE A 233 25.96 -34.79 26.65
CA PHE A 233 25.14 -35.05 25.46
C PHE A 233 24.11 -36.17 25.69
N THR A 234 24.40 -37.11 26.59
CA THR A 234 23.47 -38.20 26.94
C THR A 234 22.32 -37.80 27.86
N LYS A 235 22.39 -36.60 28.46
CA LYS A 235 21.42 -36.08 29.44
C LYS A 235 20.43 -35.08 28.83
N GLY A 236 20.67 -34.66 27.59
CA GLY A 236 19.86 -33.67 26.90
C GLY A 236 18.72 -34.28 26.10
N MET A 237 18.29 -33.56 25.07
CA MET A 237 17.25 -34.02 24.14
C MET A 237 17.74 -35.20 23.30
N SER A 238 16.82 -36.01 22.76
CA SER A 238 17.18 -37.21 21.98
C SER A 238 18.12 -36.92 20.79
N TRP A 239 17.97 -35.77 20.15
CA TRP A 239 18.82 -35.33 19.03
C TRP A 239 20.25 -34.95 19.46
N GLU A 240 20.52 -34.70 20.74
CA GLU A 240 21.89 -34.45 21.23
C GLU A 240 22.75 -35.73 21.17
N LEU A 241 22.13 -36.91 21.25
CA LEU A 241 22.82 -38.19 21.04
C LEU A 241 23.32 -38.33 19.60
N ASP A 242 22.62 -37.78 18.62
CA ASP A 242 23.05 -37.82 17.22
C ASP A 242 24.34 -37.02 17.02
N LEU A 243 24.49 -35.89 17.73
CA LEU A 243 25.73 -35.10 17.72
C LEU A 243 26.90 -35.89 18.33
N LEU A 244 26.66 -36.58 19.44
CA LEU A 244 27.67 -37.45 20.06
C LEU A 244 28.10 -38.58 19.11
N ASN A 245 27.13 -39.22 18.46
CA ASN A 245 27.36 -40.28 17.45
C ASN A 245 28.10 -39.75 16.20
N ALA A 246 27.87 -38.50 15.82
CA ALA A 246 28.56 -37.82 14.73
C ALA A 246 30.00 -37.38 15.09
N GLY A 247 30.45 -37.64 16.32
CA GLY A 247 31.83 -37.41 16.73
C GLY A 247 32.05 -36.14 17.55
N PHE A 248 31.02 -35.35 17.85
CA PHE A 248 31.17 -34.19 18.74
C PHE A 248 31.35 -34.64 20.19
N ARG A 249 32.20 -33.92 20.92
CA ARG A 249 32.66 -34.28 22.27
C ARG A 249 32.56 -33.12 23.26
N SER A 250 32.49 -31.89 22.78
CA SER A 250 32.25 -30.72 23.63
C SER A 250 31.39 -29.69 22.91
N ALA A 251 30.70 -28.84 23.67
CA ALA A 251 29.92 -27.72 23.15
C ALA A 251 29.97 -26.51 24.08
N ILE A 252 29.75 -25.33 23.51
CA ILE A 252 29.49 -24.10 24.25
C ILE A 252 28.30 -23.38 23.63
N LEU A 253 27.35 -22.95 24.45
CA LEU A 253 26.14 -22.26 24.04
C LEU A 253 26.06 -20.93 24.78
N VAL A 254 26.10 -19.82 24.04
CA VAL A 254 26.18 -18.47 24.58
C VAL A 254 24.87 -17.72 24.30
N PRO A 255 24.22 -17.13 25.33
CA PRO A 255 23.01 -16.33 25.15
C PRO A 255 23.28 -15.11 24.27
N MET A 256 22.35 -14.80 23.37
CA MET A 256 22.30 -13.51 22.67
C MET A 256 21.24 -12.61 23.31
N PHE A 257 21.58 -11.35 23.57
CA PHE A 257 20.71 -10.42 24.30
C PHE A 257 20.21 -9.27 23.42
N SER A 258 18.94 -8.90 23.62
CA SER A 258 18.36 -7.67 23.08
C SER A 258 17.44 -7.05 24.12
N GLY A 259 17.66 -5.77 24.44
CA GLY A 259 16.87 -5.07 25.47
C GLY A 259 16.89 -5.75 26.86
N GLY A 260 17.97 -6.44 27.20
CA GLY A 260 18.11 -7.18 28.46
C GLY A 260 17.39 -8.54 28.50
N LYS A 261 16.84 -9.01 27.37
CA LYS A 261 16.21 -10.33 27.24
C LYS A 261 17.00 -11.23 26.32
N VAL A 262 17.05 -12.52 26.64
CA VAL A 262 17.63 -13.55 25.77
C VAL A 262 16.66 -13.81 24.62
N PHE A 263 17.10 -13.59 23.38
CA PHE A 263 16.29 -13.87 22.17
C PHE A 263 16.80 -15.08 21.37
N GLY A 264 17.96 -15.61 21.73
CA GLY A 264 18.55 -16.77 21.08
C GLY A 264 19.86 -17.19 21.72
N ASN A 265 20.58 -18.08 21.03
CA ASN A 265 21.95 -18.44 21.39
C ASN A 265 22.82 -18.72 20.17
N ILE A 266 24.12 -18.49 20.33
CA ILE A 266 25.17 -18.98 19.43
C ILE A 266 25.74 -20.23 20.07
N SER A 267 25.81 -21.32 19.30
CA SER A 267 26.31 -22.60 19.78
C SER A 267 27.50 -23.04 18.94
N LEU A 268 28.62 -23.35 19.59
CA LEU A 268 29.77 -24.02 18.98
C LEU A 268 29.92 -25.44 19.50
N ARG A 269 30.39 -26.35 18.66
CA ARG A 269 30.72 -27.74 19.03
C ARG A 269 32.08 -28.11 18.50
N SER A 270 32.76 -29.01 19.21
CA SER A 270 34.03 -29.58 18.78
C SER A 270 34.02 -31.10 18.91
N ARG A 271 34.72 -31.76 18.00
CA ARG A 271 35.07 -33.19 18.07
C ARG A 271 36.21 -33.45 19.07
N ARG A 272 36.90 -32.39 19.52
CA ARG A 272 37.87 -32.46 20.62
C ARG A 272 37.12 -32.43 21.96
N PRO A 273 37.40 -33.36 22.89
CA PRO A 273 36.94 -33.23 24.27
C PRO A 273 37.46 -31.94 24.90
N GLU A 274 36.70 -31.35 25.81
CA GLU A 274 37.10 -30.18 26.60
C GLU A 274 37.65 -29.02 25.73
N ALA A 275 37.03 -28.72 24.59
CA ALA A 275 37.57 -27.71 23.67
C ALA A 275 37.30 -26.26 24.10
N PHE A 276 36.35 -26.03 25.01
CA PHE A 276 35.86 -24.70 25.38
C PHE A 276 36.10 -24.40 26.86
N HIS A 277 36.82 -23.32 27.13
CA HIS A 277 37.13 -22.86 28.49
C HIS A 277 36.78 -21.37 28.66
N ASP A 278 37.26 -20.76 29.75
CA ASP A 278 37.04 -19.34 30.07
C ASP A 278 37.46 -18.39 28.94
N ARG A 279 38.50 -18.73 28.17
CA ARG A 279 38.95 -17.93 27.03
C ARG A 279 37.92 -17.91 25.91
N GLU A 280 37.48 -19.08 25.45
CA GLU A 280 36.52 -19.21 24.35
C GLU A 280 35.17 -18.63 24.76
N LYS A 281 34.76 -18.88 26.01
CA LYS A 281 33.58 -18.28 26.63
C LYS A 281 33.63 -16.75 26.60
N LEU A 282 34.72 -16.15 27.06
CA LEU A 282 34.88 -14.69 27.08
C LEU A 282 34.83 -14.08 25.67
N ILE A 283 35.41 -14.76 24.68
CA ILE A 283 35.35 -14.31 23.28
C ILE A 283 33.92 -14.32 22.78
N LEU A 284 33.20 -15.43 22.96
CA LEU A 284 31.83 -15.57 22.50
C LEU A 284 30.86 -14.63 23.21
N GLU A 285 30.98 -14.47 24.54
CA GLU A 285 30.15 -13.55 25.34
C GLU A 285 30.34 -12.08 24.94
N ARG A 286 31.48 -11.72 24.34
CA ARG A 286 31.70 -10.36 23.80
C ARG A 286 31.13 -10.15 22.40
N LEU A 287 30.86 -11.23 21.68
CA LEU A 287 30.36 -11.21 20.31
C LEU A 287 28.84 -11.46 20.21
N ALA A 288 28.22 -11.93 21.31
CA ALA A 288 26.82 -12.31 21.42
C ALA A 288 25.91 -11.21 22.01
#